data_AF-A0A6G5RDV0-F1
#
_entry.id   AF-A0A6G5RDV0-F1
#
_cell.length_a   1.000
_cell.length_b   1.000
_cell.length_c   1.000
_cell.angle_alpha   90.00
_cell.angle_beta   90.00
_cell.angle_gamma   90.00
#
_symmetry.space_group_name_H-M   'P 1'
#
loop_
_entity.id
_entity.type
_entity.pdbx_description
1 polymer ?
#
loop_
_entity_poly.entity_id
_entity_poly.type
_entity_poly.pdbx_seq_one_letter_code
_entity_poly.pdbx_strand_id
1 'polypeptide(L)'
;MRHSLGPLFRRATVGVLALAAVWAASSPPAAAPAAAPAPEAESLSFTERYRSLQHGGIVRAANASITCRAAQRPSCPDAQAGGSGVNGDFDMFYVDVDRDPNTYNSSRAEVRLPNGARVTYARLYWGGNLRVGEQKPPEDNGRVLIAEPGGEYKQLLADTLVGHRVMDGMDAFQASADVTQLLREGGAGLYTVAQINIAMGRSTAGAWGGWTLLVAYENPAEPLRHLAVRDGFTPLRSGTGQEIRLSGLGFAAGAWGRAGLVTYNGDRGTTGDSLTVTTGQTESVLTNSANPRDDVLNSTISEPGADAARVPAHANHLGYDSDVFDLGSGLQQAGDEATFRIRSQQDAAWAGVLFVAVDARR
;
A
#
# COMPACT_ATOMS: atom_id res chain seq x y z
N MET A 1 -72.96 64.95 7.22
CA MET A 1 -72.09 66.15 7.06
C MET A 1 -70.66 65.65 7.25
N ARG A 2 -69.90 65.39 6.18
CA ARG A 2 -69.01 66.37 5.51
C ARG A 2 -68.36 67.30 6.54
N HIS A 3 -67.05 67.16 6.77
CA HIS A 3 -66.05 68.05 6.17
C HIS A 3 -64.62 67.58 6.49
N SER A 4 -63.85 67.44 5.41
CA SER A 4 -62.39 67.42 5.38
C SER A 4 -61.86 68.85 5.56
N LEU A 5 -60.71 69.00 6.22
CA LEU A 5 -59.74 70.09 6.06
C LEU A 5 -58.34 69.54 6.40
N GLY A 6 -57.41 69.57 5.43
CA GLY A 6 -55.98 69.20 5.59
C GLY A 6 -55.14 70.36 6.18
N PRO A 7 -53.89 70.56 5.74
CA PRO A 7 -52.74 69.64 5.77
C PRO A 7 -51.42 70.32 6.28
N LEU A 8 -50.31 69.58 6.19
CA LEU A 8 -48.89 70.00 6.05
C LEU A 8 -47.99 70.25 7.31
N PHE A 9 -47.03 69.33 7.46
CA PHE A 9 -45.60 69.47 7.78
C PHE A 9 -45.12 70.47 8.85
N ARG A 10 -44.36 69.97 9.84
CA ARG A 10 -42.92 70.27 10.02
C ARG A 10 -42.28 69.49 11.19
N ARG A 11 -41.14 68.85 10.87
CA ARG A 11 -39.91 68.69 11.68
C ARG A 11 -40.08 68.23 13.13
N ALA A 12 -39.91 66.91 13.36
CA ALA A 12 -39.51 66.38 14.66
C ALA A 12 -37.98 66.17 14.68
N THR A 13 -37.39 66.69 15.75
CA THR A 13 -35.97 66.78 16.07
C THR A 13 -35.31 65.43 16.33
N VAL A 14 -34.04 65.38 15.93
CA VAL A 14 -33.05 64.31 16.13
C VAL A 14 -32.79 64.08 17.63
N GLY A 15 -32.90 62.82 18.07
CA GLY A 15 -32.32 62.32 19.31
C GLY A 15 -31.39 61.15 18.98
N VAL A 16 -30.08 61.38 19.08
CA VAL A 16 -29.03 60.39 18.83
C VAL A 16 -28.96 59.44 20.03
N LEU A 17 -29.27 58.16 19.81
CA LEU A 17 -28.93 57.06 20.70
C LEU A 17 -27.85 56.23 20.00
N ALA A 18 -26.61 56.36 20.49
CA ALA A 18 -25.48 55.55 20.03
C ALA A 18 -25.60 54.14 20.62
N LEU A 19 -26.02 53.16 19.80
CA LEU A 19 -25.77 51.75 20.07
C LEU A 19 -24.40 51.38 19.50
N ALA A 20 -23.43 51.12 20.36
CA ALA A 20 -22.16 50.51 19.97
C ALA A 20 -22.41 49.03 19.65
N ALA A 21 -22.42 48.69 18.35
CA ALA A 21 -22.39 47.30 17.90
C ALA A 21 -20.98 46.73 18.13
N VAL A 22 -20.83 45.87 19.14
CA VAL A 22 -19.62 45.07 19.32
C VAL A 22 -19.62 44.00 18.24
N TRP A 23 -18.82 44.21 17.19
CA TRP A 23 -18.48 43.16 16.23
C TRP A 23 -17.52 42.19 16.93
N ALA A 24 -18.05 41.07 17.44
CA ALA A 24 -17.20 39.95 17.82
C ALA A 24 -16.66 39.33 16.51
N ALA A 25 -15.39 39.61 16.21
CA ALA A 25 -14.67 38.90 15.17
C ALA A 25 -14.62 37.42 15.55
N SER A 26 -15.37 36.59 14.84
CA SER A 26 -15.22 35.13 14.90
C SER A 26 -13.88 34.78 14.26
N SER A 27 -12.86 34.57 15.09
CA SER A 27 -11.61 33.97 14.64
C SER A 27 -11.90 32.60 14.03
N PRO A 28 -11.29 32.26 12.88
CA PRO A 28 -11.38 30.90 12.37
C PRO A 28 -10.82 29.92 13.42
N PRO A 29 -11.34 28.68 13.49
CA PRO A 29 -10.79 27.68 14.40
C PRO A 29 -9.31 27.52 14.09
N ALA A 30 -8.47 27.60 15.14
CA ALA A 30 -7.05 27.33 15.01
C ALA A 30 -6.88 25.92 14.44
N ALA A 31 -6.09 25.79 13.37
CA ALA A 31 -5.72 24.49 12.82
C ALA A 31 -5.12 23.64 13.95
N ALA A 32 -5.61 22.41 14.11
CA ALA A 32 -4.99 21.47 15.03
C ALA A 32 -3.50 21.35 14.67
N PRO A 33 -2.59 21.29 15.65
CA PRO A 33 -1.18 21.08 15.36
C PRO A 33 -1.04 19.80 14.53
N ALA A 34 -0.26 19.87 13.45
CA ALA A 34 0.08 18.70 12.66
C ALA A 34 0.62 17.63 13.62
N ALA A 35 0.07 16.42 13.55
CA ALA A 35 0.59 15.31 14.32
C ALA A 35 2.09 15.15 14.01
N ALA A 36 2.90 14.90 15.04
CA ALA A 36 4.33 14.70 14.85
C ALA A 36 4.57 13.56 13.84
N PRO A 37 5.54 13.69 12.92
CA PRO A 37 5.88 12.62 12.00
C PRO A 37 6.24 11.37 12.80
N ALA A 38 5.82 10.20 12.29
CA ALA A 38 6.16 8.94 12.92
C ALA A 38 7.70 8.81 13.02
N PRO A 39 8.22 8.23 14.12
CA PRO A 39 9.66 8.01 14.25
C PRO A 39 10.18 7.12 13.11
N GLU A 40 11.49 7.20 12.82
CA GLU A 40 12.14 6.41 11.77
C GLU A 40 13.21 5.46 12.34
N ALA A 41 13.47 4.35 11.65
CA ALA A 41 14.63 3.49 11.89
C ALA A 41 15.27 2.99 10.59
N GLU A 42 16.58 2.78 10.64
CA GLU A 42 17.38 2.33 9.48
C GLU A 42 16.96 0.97 8.90
N SER A 43 16.33 0.12 9.72
CA SER A 43 15.71 -1.12 9.27
C SER A 43 14.59 -1.51 10.25
N LEU A 44 13.62 -2.26 9.75
CA LEU A 44 12.60 -2.89 10.58
C LEU A 44 12.75 -4.39 10.47
N SER A 45 13.07 -5.06 11.57
CA SER A 45 13.01 -6.53 11.59
C SER A 45 11.58 -7.00 11.36
N PHE A 46 11.40 -8.13 10.68
CA PHE A 46 10.08 -8.70 10.49
C PHE A 46 9.46 -9.10 11.83
N THR A 47 8.35 -8.44 12.20
CA THR A 47 7.62 -8.70 13.45
C THR A 47 6.18 -9.09 13.17
N GLU A 48 5.51 -9.71 14.14
CA GLU A 48 4.08 -10.01 14.02
C GLU A 48 3.25 -8.73 14.04
N ARG A 49 2.47 -8.50 12.98
CA ARG A 49 1.54 -7.40 12.90
C ARG A 49 0.11 -7.81 13.20
N TYR A 50 -0.29 -8.99 12.71
CA TYR A 50 -1.63 -9.51 12.90
C TYR A 50 -1.59 -11.04 12.94
N ARG A 51 -2.45 -11.62 13.78
CA ARG A 51 -2.69 -13.05 13.85
C ARG A 51 -4.15 -13.30 14.20
N SER A 52 -4.75 -14.28 13.54
CA SER A 52 -6.08 -14.77 13.88
C SER A 52 -6.28 -16.23 13.50
N LEU A 53 -7.19 -16.89 14.19
CA LEU A 53 -7.79 -18.16 13.79
C LEU A 53 -9.27 -17.90 13.55
N GLN A 54 -9.68 -17.81 12.28
CA GLN A 54 -11.05 -17.43 11.92
C GLN A 54 -11.49 -18.08 10.61
N HIS A 55 -12.80 -18.20 10.41
CA HIS A 55 -13.36 -18.56 9.12
C HIS A 55 -13.18 -17.39 8.16
N GLY A 56 -12.55 -17.57 7.00
CA GLY A 56 -12.27 -16.48 6.06
C GLY A 56 -10.79 -16.39 5.68
N GLY A 57 -10.34 -15.24 5.19
CA GLY A 57 -9.04 -15.12 4.53
C GLY A 57 -8.46 -13.71 4.54
N ILE A 58 -7.49 -13.50 3.65
CA ILE A 58 -6.87 -12.20 3.38
C ILE A 58 -7.07 -11.90 1.89
N VAL A 59 -7.53 -10.69 1.58
CA VAL A 59 -7.52 -10.10 0.23
C VAL A 59 -6.63 -8.86 0.26
N ARG A 60 -6.24 -8.39 -0.93
CA ARG A 60 -5.45 -7.16 -1.05
C ARG A 60 -5.89 -6.31 -2.23
N ALA A 61 -5.66 -5.01 -2.11
CA ALA A 61 -5.63 -4.07 -3.22
C ALA A 61 -4.23 -3.45 -3.25
N ALA A 62 -3.62 -3.31 -4.42
CA ALA A 62 -2.27 -2.75 -4.52
C ALA A 62 -2.08 -2.06 -5.86
N ASN A 63 -1.27 -1.00 -5.90
CA ASN A 63 -0.84 -0.39 -7.14
C ASN A 63 0.47 0.40 -6.98
N ALA A 64 1.18 0.60 -8.09
CA ALA A 64 2.34 1.48 -8.14
C ALA A 64 1.93 2.96 -8.11
N SER A 65 2.83 3.82 -7.69
CA SER A 65 2.65 5.29 -7.71
C SER A 65 3.58 6.00 -8.69
N ILE A 66 4.39 5.23 -9.40
CA ILE A 66 5.35 5.71 -10.39
C ILE A 66 5.42 4.71 -11.55
N THR A 67 5.68 5.21 -12.76
CA THR A 67 5.87 4.39 -13.96
C THR A 67 6.74 5.14 -14.96
N CYS A 68 7.16 4.50 -16.03
CA CYS A 68 7.91 5.15 -17.10
C CYS A 68 7.01 6.08 -17.94
N ARG A 69 7.62 7.04 -18.65
CA ARG A 69 6.92 7.80 -19.71
C ARG A 69 7.28 7.32 -21.11
N ALA A 70 6.31 7.37 -22.03
CA ALA A 70 6.38 6.78 -23.38
C ALA A 70 7.49 7.30 -24.32
N ALA A 71 8.24 8.34 -23.93
CA ALA A 71 9.10 9.10 -24.84
C ALA A 71 10.55 8.60 -24.97
N GLN A 72 10.94 7.47 -24.37
CA GLN A 72 12.34 7.00 -24.37
C GLN A 72 12.46 5.50 -24.66
N ARG A 73 13.67 5.07 -25.09
CA ARG A 73 14.11 3.66 -25.07
C ARG A 73 14.76 3.36 -23.71
N PRO A 74 14.57 2.15 -23.14
CA PRO A 74 13.69 1.05 -23.59
C PRO A 74 12.20 1.45 -23.65
N SER A 75 11.41 0.73 -24.45
CA SER A 75 10.03 1.10 -24.79
C SER A 75 9.12 0.99 -23.56
N CYS A 76 8.72 2.14 -23.03
CA CYS A 76 7.86 2.19 -21.87
C CYS A 76 6.49 1.49 -22.07
N PRO A 77 5.79 1.64 -23.21
CA PRO A 77 4.55 0.89 -23.45
C PRO A 77 4.76 -0.63 -23.43
N ASP A 78 5.89 -1.13 -23.94
CA ASP A 78 6.18 -2.56 -23.93
C ASP A 78 6.41 -3.07 -22.50
N ALA A 79 7.17 -2.32 -21.70
CA ALA A 79 7.34 -2.62 -20.28
C ALA A 79 5.98 -2.62 -19.56
N GLN A 80 5.20 -1.55 -19.68
CA GLN A 80 3.86 -1.43 -19.08
C GLN A 80 2.89 -2.56 -19.49
N ALA A 81 3.05 -3.11 -20.69
CA ALA A 81 2.29 -4.26 -21.19
C ALA A 81 2.80 -5.63 -20.69
N GLY A 82 3.85 -5.65 -19.87
CA GLY A 82 4.41 -6.86 -19.26
C GLY A 82 5.76 -7.30 -19.85
N GLY A 83 6.38 -6.50 -20.72
CA GLY A 83 7.75 -6.72 -21.17
C GLY A 83 8.75 -6.55 -20.02
N SER A 84 9.93 -7.14 -20.18
CA SER A 84 11.06 -6.93 -19.28
C SER A 84 11.44 -5.45 -19.20
N GLY A 85 11.94 -5.03 -18.06
CA GLY A 85 12.34 -3.65 -17.85
C GLY A 85 12.99 -3.44 -16.50
N VAL A 86 14.14 -2.77 -16.52
CA VAL A 86 14.87 -2.33 -15.34
C VAL A 86 14.49 -0.87 -15.07
N ASN A 87 13.96 -0.58 -13.89
CA ASN A 87 13.39 0.74 -13.59
C ASN A 87 14.41 1.90 -13.70
N GLY A 88 15.70 1.63 -13.51
CA GLY A 88 16.79 2.60 -13.74
C GLY A 88 17.09 2.96 -15.20
N ASP A 89 16.59 2.17 -16.16
CA ASP A 89 16.77 2.43 -17.59
C ASP A 89 15.74 3.41 -18.15
N PHE A 90 14.68 3.69 -17.40
CA PHE A 90 13.60 4.56 -17.81
C PHE A 90 13.70 5.94 -17.17
N ASP A 91 13.12 6.91 -17.86
CA ASP A 91 12.75 8.17 -17.25
C ASP A 91 11.37 8.01 -16.62
N MET A 92 11.36 8.00 -15.29
CA MET A 92 10.20 7.64 -14.49
C MET A 92 9.42 8.88 -14.08
N PHE A 93 8.11 8.74 -14.02
CA PHE A 93 7.17 9.82 -13.76
C PHE A 93 5.98 9.30 -12.94
N TYR A 94 5.37 10.21 -12.19
CA TYR A 94 4.24 9.86 -11.32
C TYR A 94 3.09 9.22 -12.08
N VAL A 95 2.51 8.19 -11.47
CA VAL A 95 1.18 7.73 -11.81
C VAL A 95 0.20 8.69 -11.15
N ASP A 96 -0.62 9.36 -11.94
CA ASP A 96 -1.67 10.26 -11.46
C ASP A 96 -2.96 10.02 -12.25
N VAL A 97 -3.97 9.49 -11.59
CA VAL A 97 -5.24 9.04 -12.19
C VAL A 97 -6.42 9.93 -11.81
N ASP A 98 -6.18 11.01 -11.09
CA ASP A 98 -7.19 12.01 -10.76
C ASP A 98 -6.87 13.38 -11.39
N ARG A 99 -7.46 14.44 -10.84
CA ARG A 99 -7.28 15.82 -11.32
C ARG A 99 -7.08 16.78 -10.15
N ASP A 100 -6.75 16.28 -8.96
CA ASP A 100 -6.55 17.10 -7.78
C ASP A 100 -5.16 17.76 -7.87
N PRO A 101 -5.09 19.10 -7.99
CA PRO A 101 -3.81 19.79 -8.09
C PRO A 101 -2.98 19.72 -6.78
N ASN A 102 -3.56 19.23 -5.69
CA ASN A 102 -2.88 19.02 -4.41
C ASN A 102 -2.22 17.64 -4.29
N THR A 103 -2.40 16.77 -5.30
CA THR A 103 -1.75 15.47 -5.39
C THR A 103 -0.79 15.43 -6.58
N TYR A 104 0.45 14.95 -6.38
CA TYR A 104 1.39 14.74 -7.48
C TYR A 104 1.41 13.30 -7.99
N ASN A 105 0.92 12.35 -7.20
CA ASN A 105 0.65 10.99 -7.63
C ASN A 105 -0.65 10.47 -7.01
N SER A 106 -1.33 9.59 -7.72
CA SER A 106 -2.56 8.92 -7.31
C SER A 106 -2.74 7.65 -8.12
N SER A 107 -3.10 6.54 -7.47
CA SER A 107 -3.47 5.30 -8.17
C SER A 107 -4.56 4.54 -7.41
N ARG A 108 -5.27 3.66 -8.12
CA ARG A 108 -6.43 2.93 -7.58
C ARG A 108 -6.25 1.43 -7.66
N ALA A 109 -6.79 0.73 -6.67
CA ALA A 109 -6.96 -0.72 -6.72
C ALA A 109 -8.20 -1.16 -5.94
N GLU A 110 -8.76 -2.28 -6.38
CA GLU A 110 -10.02 -2.81 -5.87
C GLU A 110 -9.79 -3.75 -4.68
N VAL A 111 -10.46 -3.47 -3.56
CA VAL A 111 -10.66 -4.43 -2.48
C VAL A 111 -11.87 -5.29 -2.83
N ARG A 112 -11.62 -6.57 -3.14
CA ARG A 112 -12.67 -7.56 -3.43
C ARG A 112 -12.94 -8.41 -2.20
N LEU A 113 -14.13 -8.29 -1.61
CA LEU A 113 -14.55 -9.12 -0.49
C LEU A 113 -15.59 -10.16 -0.93
N PRO A 114 -15.51 -11.42 -0.44
CA PRO A 114 -16.58 -12.38 -0.64
C PRO A 114 -17.91 -11.89 -0.07
N ASN A 115 -19.03 -12.33 -0.66
CA ASN A 115 -20.34 -11.98 -0.14
C ASN A 115 -20.51 -12.48 1.30
N GLY A 116 -21.04 -11.63 2.19
CA GLY A 116 -21.18 -11.91 3.61
C GLY A 116 -19.90 -11.80 4.44
N ALA A 117 -18.77 -11.39 3.84
CA ALA A 117 -17.53 -11.17 4.56
C ALA A 117 -17.60 -9.93 5.46
N ARG A 118 -16.97 -10.01 6.63
CA ARG A 118 -16.79 -8.91 7.59
C ARG A 118 -15.30 -8.60 7.75
N VAL A 119 -14.91 -7.34 7.58
CA VAL A 119 -13.52 -6.91 7.82
C VAL A 119 -13.15 -7.06 9.29
N THR A 120 -12.15 -7.88 9.59
CA THR A 120 -11.61 -8.07 10.94
C THR A 120 -10.37 -7.22 11.18
N TYR A 121 -9.55 -7.02 10.15
CA TYR A 121 -8.33 -6.23 10.21
C TYR A 121 -7.99 -5.67 8.82
N ALA A 122 -7.51 -4.42 8.76
CA ALA A 122 -6.95 -3.88 7.53
C ALA A 122 -5.77 -2.95 7.80
N ARG A 123 -4.77 -3.01 6.93
CA ARG A 123 -3.56 -2.18 7.02
C ARG A 123 -3.10 -1.74 5.65
N LEU A 124 -2.83 -0.44 5.52
CA LEU A 124 -2.19 0.12 4.35
C LEU A 124 -0.67 0.15 4.58
N TYR A 125 0.07 -0.33 3.59
CA TYR A 125 1.52 -0.22 3.48
C TYR A 125 1.85 0.64 2.27
N TRP A 126 2.80 1.56 2.41
CA TRP A 126 3.32 2.37 1.30
C TRP A 126 4.81 2.61 1.45
N GLY A 127 5.48 2.86 0.33
CA GLY A 127 6.92 3.06 0.33
C GLY A 127 7.49 3.23 -1.07
N GLY A 128 8.78 3.54 -1.14
CA GLY A 128 9.51 3.68 -2.39
C GLY A 128 10.88 4.36 -2.21
N ASN A 129 11.46 4.80 -3.32
CA ASN A 129 12.72 5.51 -3.36
C ASN A 129 12.52 7.03 -3.31
N LEU A 130 13.24 7.73 -2.44
CA LEU A 130 13.25 9.18 -2.25
C LEU A 130 14.32 9.88 -3.09
N ARG A 131 15.21 9.13 -3.75
CA ARG A 131 16.35 9.69 -4.49
C ARG A 131 16.48 9.10 -5.89
N VAL A 132 16.13 9.91 -6.88
CA VAL A 132 16.26 9.58 -8.32
C VAL A 132 16.79 10.82 -9.06
N GLY A 133 16.00 11.42 -9.96
CA GLY A 133 16.29 12.74 -10.55
C GLY A 133 15.85 13.88 -9.64
N GLU A 134 14.94 13.60 -8.71
CA GLU A 134 14.61 14.44 -7.57
C GLU A 134 15.13 13.82 -6.25
N GLN A 135 15.20 14.65 -5.21
CA GLN A 135 15.33 14.22 -3.83
C GLN A 135 14.08 14.65 -3.06
N LYS A 136 13.31 13.68 -2.57
CA LYS A 136 12.17 13.93 -1.70
C LYS A 136 12.63 14.17 -0.25
N PRO A 137 11.94 15.07 0.48
CA PRO A 137 12.17 15.27 1.91
C PRO A 137 11.65 14.04 2.71
N PRO A 138 12.48 13.35 3.51
CA PRO A 138 12.04 12.18 4.27
C PRO A 138 10.93 12.45 5.29
N GLU A 139 10.78 13.69 5.78
CA GLU A 139 9.73 14.06 6.73
C GLU A 139 8.30 13.81 6.22
N ASP A 140 8.09 13.69 4.91
CA ASP A 140 6.81 13.37 4.29
C ASP A 140 6.53 11.85 4.20
N ASN A 141 7.48 10.98 4.56
CA ASN A 141 7.34 9.52 4.46
C ASN A 141 6.14 8.96 5.23
N GLY A 142 5.81 9.58 6.36
CA GLY A 142 4.77 9.14 7.28
C GLY A 142 3.35 9.54 6.89
N ARG A 143 3.12 10.15 5.71
CA ARG A 143 1.81 10.69 5.33
C ARG A 143 1.43 10.31 3.91
N VAL A 144 0.17 9.92 3.73
CA VAL A 144 -0.49 9.76 2.42
C VAL A 144 -1.91 10.34 2.45
N LEU A 145 -2.55 10.40 1.29
CA LEU A 145 -4.00 10.60 1.19
C LEU A 145 -4.65 9.30 0.75
N ILE A 146 -5.81 8.97 1.33
CA ILE A 146 -6.62 7.81 0.97
C ILE A 146 -8.08 8.23 0.75
N ALA A 147 -8.73 7.66 -0.25
CA ALA A 147 -10.16 7.80 -0.48
C ALA A 147 -10.81 6.42 -0.63
N GLU A 148 -11.92 6.21 0.08
CA GLU A 148 -12.77 5.02 -0.08
C GLU A 148 -13.53 5.04 -1.43
N PRO A 149 -14.20 3.93 -1.82
CA PRO A 149 -14.98 3.89 -3.04
C PRO A 149 -16.05 4.99 -3.09
N GLY A 150 -15.86 5.96 -4.00
CA GLY A 150 -16.75 7.12 -4.13
C GLY A 150 -16.64 8.16 -3.01
N GLY A 151 -15.62 8.05 -2.14
CA GLY A 151 -15.32 9.01 -1.09
C GLY A 151 -14.36 10.11 -1.53
N GLU A 152 -14.12 11.04 -0.61
CA GLU A 152 -13.15 12.13 -0.75
C GLU A 152 -11.83 11.78 -0.05
N TYR A 153 -10.74 12.47 -0.42
CA TYR A 153 -9.45 12.26 0.22
C TYR A 153 -9.44 12.60 1.71
N LYS A 154 -8.82 11.69 2.47
CA LYS A 154 -8.53 11.84 3.89
C LYS A 154 -7.03 11.71 4.10
N GLN A 155 -6.49 12.54 4.98
CA GLN A 155 -5.12 12.36 5.43
C GLN A 155 -5.01 11.09 6.26
N LEU A 156 -4.05 10.25 5.91
CA LEU A 156 -3.66 9.08 6.68
C LEU A 156 -2.21 9.24 7.11
N LEU A 157 -1.96 8.98 8.39
CA LEU A 157 -0.64 9.05 9.00
C LEU A 157 -0.18 7.65 9.39
N ALA A 158 1.11 7.40 9.23
CA ALA A 158 1.75 6.20 9.74
C ALA A 158 1.52 6.09 11.26
N ASP A 159 1.08 4.92 11.71
CA ASP A 159 0.85 4.62 13.13
C ASP A 159 1.97 3.74 13.73
N THR A 160 3.00 3.45 12.94
CA THR A 160 4.19 2.71 13.33
C THR A 160 5.46 3.42 12.89
N LEU A 161 6.60 2.93 13.41
CA LEU A 161 7.94 3.31 12.96
C LEU A 161 8.04 3.19 11.44
N VAL A 162 8.57 4.23 10.79
CA VAL A 162 8.90 4.21 9.37
C VAL A 162 10.27 3.53 9.22
N GLY A 163 10.35 2.53 8.34
CA GLY A 163 11.63 1.99 7.92
C GLY A 163 12.22 2.92 6.87
N HIS A 164 13.44 3.41 7.06
CA HIS A 164 14.07 4.37 6.16
C HIS A 164 15.57 4.08 6.06
N ARG A 165 16.05 3.72 4.87
CA ARG A 165 17.42 3.27 4.62
C ARG A 165 18.03 3.94 3.40
N VAL A 166 19.17 4.61 3.62
CA VAL A 166 20.03 5.09 2.54
C VAL A 166 21.13 4.06 2.26
N MET A 167 21.20 3.54 1.04
CA MET A 167 22.28 2.64 0.59
C MET A 167 22.35 2.54 -0.93
N ASP A 168 23.54 2.31 -1.47
CA ASP A 168 23.77 1.99 -2.90
C ASP A 168 23.09 2.96 -3.89
N GLY A 169 23.07 4.25 -3.54
CA GLY A 169 22.45 5.31 -4.35
C GLY A 169 20.94 5.45 -4.17
N MET A 170 20.31 4.59 -3.38
CA MET A 170 18.89 4.61 -3.03
C MET A 170 18.66 5.22 -1.65
N ASP A 171 17.50 5.83 -1.49
CA ASP A 171 17.04 6.48 -0.28
C ASP A 171 15.63 5.96 0.00
N ALA A 172 15.54 4.76 0.57
CA ALA A 172 14.36 3.91 0.50
C ALA A 172 13.56 3.94 1.80
N PHE A 173 12.23 3.89 1.72
CA PHE A 173 11.40 3.81 2.92
C PHE A 173 10.17 2.90 2.77
N GLN A 174 9.63 2.47 3.92
CA GLN A 174 8.29 1.91 4.05
C GLN A 174 7.62 2.47 5.32
N ALA A 175 6.34 2.83 5.18
CA ALA A 175 5.46 3.23 6.26
C ALA A 175 4.14 2.46 6.19
N SER A 176 3.37 2.47 7.28
CA SER A 176 2.08 1.78 7.33
C SER A 176 1.14 2.34 8.38
N ALA A 177 -0.16 2.09 8.20
CA ALA A 177 -1.23 2.54 9.10
C ALA A 177 -2.39 1.54 9.15
N ASP A 178 -2.96 1.31 10.34
CA ASP A 178 -4.21 0.59 10.53
C ASP A 178 -5.36 1.38 9.91
N VAL A 179 -6.05 0.75 8.98
CA VAL A 179 -7.20 1.32 8.26
C VAL A 179 -8.44 0.43 8.44
N THR A 180 -8.48 -0.38 9.50
CA THR A 180 -9.57 -1.31 9.78
C THR A 180 -10.91 -0.60 9.86
N GLN A 181 -10.98 0.55 10.55
CA GLN A 181 -12.23 1.32 10.65
C GLN A 181 -12.65 1.89 9.28
N LEU A 182 -11.70 2.45 8.54
CA LEU A 182 -11.92 2.99 7.20
C LEU A 182 -12.46 1.92 6.24
N LEU A 183 -11.97 0.68 6.32
CA LEU A 183 -12.46 -0.44 5.51
C LEU A 183 -13.82 -0.98 5.98
N ARG A 184 -14.10 -0.96 7.28
CA ARG A 184 -15.42 -1.34 7.82
C ARG A 184 -16.52 -0.37 7.40
N GLU A 185 -16.20 0.91 7.30
CA GLU A 185 -17.14 1.96 6.89
C GLU A 185 -17.25 2.06 5.35
N GLY A 186 -16.12 1.99 4.63
CA GLY A 186 -16.07 2.15 3.18
C GLY A 186 -16.42 0.89 2.37
N GLY A 187 -16.25 -0.31 2.95
CA GLY A 187 -16.60 -1.57 2.30
C GLY A 187 -15.69 -1.99 1.15
N ALA A 188 -16.18 -2.88 0.28
CA ALA A 188 -15.45 -3.33 -0.90
C ALA A 188 -15.51 -2.28 -2.04
N GLY A 189 -14.52 -2.27 -2.91
CA GLY A 189 -14.48 -1.42 -4.11
C GLY A 189 -13.12 -0.80 -4.39
N LEU A 190 -13.08 0.17 -5.31
CA LEU A 190 -11.86 0.87 -5.70
C LEU A 190 -11.45 1.91 -4.65
N TYR A 191 -10.33 1.65 -3.99
CA TYR A 191 -9.65 2.62 -3.12
C TYR A 191 -8.65 3.42 -3.93
N THR A 192 -8.53 4.71 -3.64
CA THR A 192 -7.50 5.58 -4.22
C THR A 192 -6.49 5.95 -3.13
N VAL A 193 -5.20 5.80 -3.43
CA VAL A 193 -4.11 6.29 -2.57
C VAL A 193 -3.27 7.27 -3.37
N ALA A 194 -2.93 8.39 -2.73
CA ALA A 194 -2.25 9.52 -3.34
C ALA A 194 -1.22 10.14 -2.40
N GLN A 195 -0.39 11.04 -2.94
CA GLN A 195 0.66 11.75 -2.21
C GLN A 195 1.70 10.83 -1.55
N ILE A 196 2.04 9.71 -2.19
CA ILE A 196 3.09 8.82 -1.70
C ILE A 196 4.46 9.45 -2.00
N ASN A 197 5.26 9.68 -0.95
CA ASN A 197 6.56 10.35 -1.01
C ASN A 197 7.60 9.58 -1.83
N ILE A 198 7.55 9.65 -3.16
CA ILE A 198 8.44 8.89 -4.07
C ILE A 198 9.10 9.85 -5.04
N ALA A 199 10.37 9.62 -5.33
CA ALA A 199 11.15 10.39 -6.28
C ALA A 199 10.92 9.96 -7.74
N MET A 200 10.76 10.89 -8.66
CA MET A 200 10.72 10.71 -10.11
C MET A 200 12.02 11.13 -10.81
N GLY A 201 12.09 10.91 -12.13
CA GLY A 201 13.24 11.18 -12.97
C GLY A 201 14.01 9.90 -13.32
N ARG A 202 15.32 10.04 -13.54
CA ARG A 202 16.18 8.94 -13.99
C ARG A 202 17.45 8.85 -13.16
N SER A 203 17.76 7.67 -12.67
CA SER A 203 19.01 7.32 -11.98
C SER A 203 19.31 5.84 -12.18
N THR A 204 20.54 5.38 -11.93
CA THR A 204 20.87 3.95 -11.96
C THR A 204 20.09 3.14 -10.92
N ALA A 205 19.82 3.75 -9.76
CA ALA A 205 18.98 3.20 -8.71
C ALA A 205 17.49 3.10 -9.09
N GLY A 206 17.10 3.89 -10.11
CA GLY A 206 15.76 4.00 -10.65
C GLY A 206 14.68 4.41 -9.64
N ALA A 207 13.46 4.52 -10.15
CA ALA A 207 12.34 5.07 -9.43
C ALA A 207 11.26 4.01 -9.27
N TRP A 208 10.89 3.74 -8.02
CA TRP A 208 10.03 2.63 -7.67
C TRP A 208 9.28 2.94 -6.39
N GLY A 209 8.10 2.35 -6.24
CA GLY A 209 7.25 2.52 -5.08
C GLY A 209 5.76 2.44 -5.40
N GLY A 210 4.99 2.24 -4.35
CA GLY A 210 3.57 1.96 -4.44
C GLY A 210 2.96 1.70 -3.08
N TRP A 211 1.79 1.08 -3.11
CA TRP A 211 1.04 0.77 -1.90
C TRP A 211 0.32 -0.57 -2.01
N THR A 212 0.15 -1.21 -0.85
CA THR A 212 -0.65 -2.43 -0.69
C THR A 212 -1.56 -2.25 0.53
N LEU A 213 -2.87 -2.35 0.30
CA LEU A 213 -3.92 -2.43 1.30
C LEU A 213 -4.26 -3.91 1.55
N LEU A 214 -3.85 -4.43 2.71
CA LEU A 214 -4.18 -5.78 3.15
C LEU A 214 -5.45 -5.77 3.99
N VAL A 215 -6.37 -6.72 3.72
CA VAL A 215 -7.64 -6.85 4.43
C VAL A 215 -7.86 -8.29 4.84
N ALA A 216 -7.79 -8.58 6.13
CA ALA A 216 -8.28 -9.82 6.71
C ALA A 216 -9.78 -9.72 6.95
N TYR A 217 -10.51 -10.77 6.58
CA TYR A 217 -11.96 -10.82 6.71
C TYR A 217 -12.42 -12.14 7.32
N GLU A 218 -13.56 -12.08 8.00
CA GLU A 218 -14.27 -13.24 8.48
C GLU A 218 -15.46 -13.55 7.57
N ASN A 219 -15.62 -14.81 7.19
CA ASN A 219 -16.76 -15.30 6.44
C ASN A 219 -17.14 -16.70 6.96
N PRO A 220 -18.25 -16.86 7.69
CA PRO A 220 -18.66 -18.14 8.26
C PRO A 220 -18.87 -19.27 7.24
N ALA A 221 -19.04 -18.94 5.96
CA ALA A 221 -19.19 -19.94 4.89
C ALA A 221 -17.85 -20.52 4.39
N GLU A 222 -16.72 -19.98 4.84
CA GLU A 222 -15.38 -20.41 4.43
C GLU A 222 -14.69 -21.32 5.46
N PRO A 223 -13.63 -22.07 5.08
CA PRO A 223 -12.82 -22.84 6.01
C PRO A 223 -12.25 -22.01 7.16
N LEU A 224 -12.01 -22.67 8.30
CA LEU A 224 -11.27 -22.10 9.42
C LEU A 224 -9.79 -22.01 9.03
N ARG A 225 -9.18 -20.84 9.16
CA ARG A 225 -7.80 -20.59 8.73
C ARG A 225 -6.97 -19.87 9.79
N HIS A 226 -5.70 -20.22 9.86
CA HIS A 226 -4.67 -19.41 10.48
C HIS A 226 -4.31 -18.26 9.53
N LEU A 227 -4.58 -17.04 9.97
CA LEU A 227 -4.17 -15.81 9.29
C LEU A 227 -2.99 -15.22 10.06
N ALA A 228 -1.95 -14.82 9.35
CA ALA A 228 -0.83 -14.10 9.96
C ALA A 228 -0.25 -13.07 8.99
N VAL A 229 0.15 -11.92 9.53
CA VAL A 229 0.86 -10.86 8.82
C VAL A 229 2.13 -10.55 9.59
N ARG A 230 3.26 -10.57 8.90
CA ARG A 230 4.52 -10.00 9.39
C ARG A 230 4.95 -8.86 8.49
N ASP A 231 5.30 -7.74 9.10
CA ASP A 231 5.89 -6.61 8.40
C ASP A 231 7.27 -6.26 8.96
N GLY A 232 8.08 -5.69 8.07
CA GLY A 232 9.46 -5.29 8.31
C GLY A 232 9.90 -4.36 7.17
N PHE A 233 11.20 -4.10 7.09
CA PHE A 233 11.80 -3.34 6.02
C PHE A 233 13.29 -3.66 6.00
N THR A 234 13.65 -4.65 5.16
CA THR A 234 15.01 -5.16 5.08
C THR A 234 15.49 -5.19 3.62
N PRO A 235 16.68 -4.64 3.32
CA PRO A 235 17.28 -4.80 2.00
C PRO A 235 17.69 -6.26 1.76
N LEU A 236 17.42 -6.75 0.55
CA LEU A 236 17.84 -8.05 0.06
C LEU A 236 19.25 -7.91 -0.51
N ARG A 237 20.24 -8.44 0.21
CA ARG A 237 21.65 -8.41 -0.22
C ARG A 237 22.00 -9.70 -0.95
N SER A 238 22.80 -9.55 -2.01
CA SER A 238 23.32 -10.68 -2.79
C SER A 238 23.96 -11.73 -1.88
N GLY A 239 23.47 -12.98 -1.96
CA GLY A 239 24.00 -14.14 -1.25
C GLY A 239 23.42 -14.42 0.15
N THR A 240 22.71 -13.48 0.78
CA THR A 240 22.03 -13.72 2.07
C THR A 240 20.52 -13.54 1.92
N GLY A 241 19.76 -14.64 1.96
CA GLY A 241 18.31 -14.58 1.94
C GLY A 241 17.74 -13.99 3.24
N GLN A 242 16.60 -13.31 3.15
CA GLN A 242 15.82 -12.90 4.31
C GLN A 242 14.86 -14.02 4.68
N GLU A 243 15.01 -14.57 5.89
CA GLU A 243 14.13 -15.60 6.44
C GLU A 243 13.04 -14.97 7.32
N ILE A 244 11.79 -15.39 7.12
CA ILE A 244 10.64 -14.93 7.87
C ILE A 244 9.91 -16.16 8.40
N ARG A 245 10.02 -16.38 9.71
CA ARG A 245 9.47 -17.57 10.39
C ARG A 245 8.07 -17.30 10.92
N LEU A 246 7.11 -18.12 10.52
CA LEU A 246 5.73 -18.10 11.01
C LEU A 246 5.47 -19.37 11.83
N SER A 247 5.35 -19.22 13.15
CA SER A 247 4.95 -20.29 14.07
C SER A 247 3.46 -20.21 14.41
N GLY A 248 2.92 -21.26 15.02
CA GLY A 248 1.53 -21.34 15.47
C GLY A 248 0.52 -21.41 14.33
N LEU A 249 0.86 -22.09 13.23
CA LEU A 249 0.02 -22.27 12.04
C LEU A 249 -0.75 -23.60 11.99
N GLY A 250 -0.66 -24.44 13.03
CA GLY A 250 -1.23 -25.79 13.13
C GLY A 250 -2.06 -26.29 11.93
N PHE A 251 -1.40 -26.90 10.94
CA PHE A 251 -2.00 -27.33 9.67
C PHE A 251 -1.83 -28.83 9.44
N ALA A 252 -2.77 -29.41 8.68
CA ALA A 252 -2.71 -30.81 8.26
C ALA A 252 -1.77 -30.99 7.05
N ALA A 253 -1.32 -32.23 6.82
CA ALA A 253 -0.63 -32.58 5.58
C ALA A 253 -1.54 -32.32 4.37
N GLY A 254 -1.02 -31.61 3.38
CA GLY A 254 -1.78 -31.21 2.19
C GLY A 254 -2.82 -30.12 2.44
N ALA A 255 -2.73 -29.38 3.54
CA ALA A 255 -3.63 -28.25 3.82
C ALA A 255 -3.57 -27.21 2.69
N TRP A 256 -4.71 -26.58 2.40
CA TRP A 256 -4.74 -25.43 1.53
C TRP A 256 -4.06 -24.24 2.21
N GLY A 257 -3.39 -23.41 1.44
CA GLY A 257 -2.92 -22.13 1.94
C GLY A 257 -2.45 -21.20 0.83
N ARG A 258 -2.36 -19.92 1.17
CA ARG A 258 -1.77 -18.87 0.35
C ARG A 258 -0.76 -18.08 1.17
N ALA A 259 0.28 -17.62 0.50
CA ALA A 259 1.22 -16.65 1.04
C ALA A 259 1.32 -15.48 0.07
N GLY A 260 1.39 -14.27 0.60
CA GLY A 260 1.70 -13.11 -0.22
C GLY A 260 2.88 -12.32 0.31
N LEU A 261 3.52 -11.61 -0.61
CA LEU A 261 4.77 -10.90 -0.42
C LEU A 261 4.62 -9.49 -1.01
N VAL A 262 5.09 -8.49 -0.26
CA VAL A 262 5.26 -7.11 -0.76
C VAL A 262 6.75 -6.79 -0.77
N THR A 263 7.26 -6.50 -1.96
CA THR A 263 8.67 -6.17 -2.20
C THR A 263 8.81 -4.94 -3.07
N TYR A 264 9.98 -4.31 -2.98
CA TYR A 264 10.31 -3.08 -3.71
C TYR A 264 11.61 -3.26 -4.46
N ASN A 265 11.74 -2.54 -5.58
CA ASN A 265 12.90 -2.49 -6.46
C ASN A 265 13.33 -3.83 -7.07
N GLY A 266 12.35 -4.68 -7.41
CA GLY A 266 12.58 -5.86 -8.26
C GLY A 266 12.28 -5.56 -9.73
N ASP A 267 13.13 -5.99 -10.65
CA ASP A 267 12.99 -5.72 -12.07
C ASP A 267 12.64 -6.95 -12.90
N ARG A 268 11.56 -6.86 -13.68
CA ARG A 268 11.14 -7.97 -14.56
C ARG A 268 12.23 -8.36 -15.55
N GLY A 269 12.63 -9.62 -15.51
CA GLY A 269 13.66 -10.19 -16.38
C GLY A 269 15.07 -10.12 -15.80
N THR A 270 15.24 -9.60 -14.59
CA THR A 270 16.49 -9.67 -13.83
C THR A 270 16.49 -10.94 -12.99
N THR A 271 16.99 -12.05 -13.54
CA THR A 271 16.87 -13.35 -12.87
C THR A 271 17.84 -13.56 -11.71
N GLY A 272 17.48 -14.45 -10.78
CA GLY A 272 18.36 -15.00 -9.73
C GLY A 272 17.76 -14.88 -8.32
N ASP A 273 16.61 -14.22 -8.22
CA ASP A 273 15.79 -14.07 -7.06
C ASP A 273 14.74 -15.21 -6.95
N SER A 274 14.32 -15.52 -5.72
CA SER A 274 13.39 -16.63 -5.46
C SER A 274 12.73 -16.50 -4.10
N LEU A 275 11.50 -17.01 -4.00
CA LEU A 275 10.78 -17.18 -2.75
C LEU A 275 10.60 -18.68 -2.46
N THR A 276 11.12 -19.14 -1.32
CA THR A 276 10.91 -20.53 -0.86
C THR A 276 10.09 -20.56 0.41
N VAL A 277 9.37 -21.67 0.61
CA VAL A 277 8.73 -22.03 1.88
C VAL A 277 9.31 -23.35 2.36
N THR A 278 9.69 -23.39 3.64
CA THR A 278 10.21 -24.58 4.31
C THR A 278 9.26 -24.98 5.42
N THR A 279 8.77 -26.22 5.37
CA THR A 279 7.98 -26.87 6.43
C THR A 279 8.68 -28.17 6.83
N GLY A 280 9.01 -28.31 8.13
CA GLY A 280 9.85 -29.41 8.60
C GLY A 280 11.20 -29.45 7.88
N GLN A 281 11.45 -30.50 7.10
CA GLN A 281 12.67 -30.68 6.30
C GLN A 281 12.46 -30.45 4.79
N THR A 282 11.25 -30.07 4.38
CA THR A 282 10.90 -29.90 2.96
C THR A 282 10.90 -28.43 2.60
N GLU A 283 11.79 -28.05 1.67
CA GLU A 283 11.80 -26.73 1.04
C GLU A 283 11.12 -26.80 -0.34
N SER A 284 10.26 -25.85 -0.63
CA SER A 284 9.55 -25.70 -1.90
C SER A 284 9.70 -24.28 -2.44
N VAL A 285 9.99 -24.16 -3.74
CA VAL A 285 10.00 -22.87 -4.44
C VAL A 285 8.57 -22.46 -4.77
N LEU A 286 8.19 -21.25 -4.40
CA LEU A 286 6.91 -20.64 -4.76
C LEU A 286 7.03 -19.98 -6.13
N THR A 287 6.08 -20.26 -7.02
CA THR A 287 6.09 -19.78 -8.41
C THR A 287 4.69 -19.88 -9.00
N ASN A 288 4.40 -19.08 -10.02
CA ASN A 288 3.20 -19.17 -10.85
C ASN A 288 3.49 -18.61 -12.25
N SER A 289 2.48 -18.50 -13.12
CA SER A 289 2.69 -17.97 -14.48
C SER A 289 3.11 -16.50 -14.53
N ALA A 290 2.75 -15.71 -13.52
CA ALA A 290 3.17 -14.33 -13.39
C ALA A 290 4.54 -14.21 -12.71
N ASN A 291 4.95 -15.20 -11.91
CA ASN A 291 6.16 -15.20 -11.08
C ASN A 291 7.01 -16.46 -11.36
N PRO A 292 7.89 -16.42 -12.37
CA PRO A 292 8.85 -17.50 -12.63
C PRO A 292 9.74 -17.82 -11.41
N ARG A 293 10.29 -19.05 -11.39
CA ARG A 293 11.01 -19.59 -10.22
C ARG A 293 12.29 -18.84 -9.86
N ASP A 294 12.86 -18.13 -10.82
CA ASP A 294 14.11 -17.39 -10.76
C ASP A 294 13.93 -15.90 -11.08
N ASP A 295 12.69 -15.39 -11.02
CA ASP A 295 12.30 -13.99 -11.29
C ASP A 295 10.96 -13.71 -10.55
N VAL A 296 10.98 -13.78 -9.22
CA VAL A 296 9.83 -13.54 -8.33
C VAL A 296 9.69 -12.06 -7.91
N LEU A 297 10.75 -11.27 -8.05
CA LEU A 297 10.84 -9.83 -7.82
C LEU A 297 10.71 -9.12 -9.17
N ASN A 298 9.60 -9.36 -9.87
CA ASN A 298 9.50 -9.09 -11.30
C ASN A 298 8.45 -8.02 -11.63
N SER A 299 8.25 -7.11 -10.68
CA SER A 299 7.33 -5.99 -10.76
C SER A 299 5.87 -6.42 -11.03
N THR A 300 5.40 -7.49 -10.40
CA THR A 300 4.02 -7.95 -10.56
C THR A 300 3.10 -7.56 -9.41
N ILE A 301 1.82 -7.40 -9.74
CA ILE A 301 0.76 -7.42 -8.75
C ILE A 301 -0.20 -8.51 -9.19
N SER A 302 0.04 -9.74 -8.72
CA SER A 302 -0.66 -10.94 -9.18
C SER A 302 -1.22 -11.76 -8.02
N GLU A 303 -2.32 -12.46 -8.27
CA GLU A 303 -2.90 -13.41 -7.32
C GLU A 303 -3.54 -14.59 -8.06
N PRO A 304 -3.73 -15.75 -7.40
CA PRO A 304 -4.35 -16.90 -8.07
C PRO A 304 -5.84 -16.63 -8.32
N GLY A 305 -6.20 -16.57 -9.61
CA GLY A 305 -7.55 -16.26 -10.07
C GLY A 305 -7.53 -15.10 -11.08
N ALA A 306 -8.66 -14.39 -11.19
CA ALA A 306 -8.70 -13.14 -11.94
C ALA A 306 -8.12 -12.00 -11.11
N ASP A 307 -7.33 -11.12 -11.71
CA ASP A 307 -6.76 -9.95 -11.02
C ASP A 307 -7.85 -8.97 -10.55
N ALA A 308 -7.59 -8.29 -9.44
CA ALA A 308 -8.41 -7.19 -8.96
C ALA A 308 -8.30 -5.99 -9.90
N ALA A 309 -9.36 -5.21 -10.06
CA ALA A 309 -9.30 -4.01 -10.90
C ALA A 309 -8.28 -3.01 -10.35
N ARG A 310 -7.47 -2.43 -11.24
CA ARG A 310 -6.46 -1.40 -10.92
C ARG A 310 -6.52 -0.27 -11.93
N VAL A 311 -6.18 0.95 -11.49
CA VAL A 311 -6.04 2.11 -12.37
C VAL A 311 -4.75 2.85 -12.00
N PRO A 312 -3.74 2.89 -12.89
CA PRO A 312 -3.65 2.16 -14.15
C PRO A 312 -3.50 0.64 -13.90
N ALA A 313 -3.83 -0.17 -14.91
CA ALA A 313 -3.71 -1.62 -14.89
C ALA A 313 -2.45 -2.09 -15.64
N HIS A 314 -1.28 -1.52 -15.31
CA HIS A 314 -0.02 -1.99 -15.89
C HIS A 314 0.27 -3.43 -15.45
N ALA A 315 0.89 -4.21 -16.34
CA ALA A 315 1.30 -5.59 -16.05
C ALA A 315 2.72 -5.67 -15.46
N ASN A 316 3.55 -4.65 -15.73
CA ASN A 316 4.84 -4.43 -15.08
C ASN A 316 4.76 -3.09 -14.33
N HIS A 317 5.03 -3.14 -13.03
CA HIS A 317 4.96 -2.00 -12.13
C HIS A 317 6.31 -1.30 -11.88
N LEU A 318 7.38 -1.73 -12.56
CA LEU A 318 8.72 -1.16 -12.55
C LEU A 318 9.24 -0.90 -11.13
N GLY A 319 9.46 -1.99 -10.39
CA GLY A 319 10.05 -1.98 -9.05
C GLY A 319 9.03 -2.07 -7.91
N TYR A 320 7.79 -2.49 -8.16
CA TYR A 320 6.81 -2.73 -7.08
C TYR A 320 6.13 -4.09 -7.26
N ASP A 321 6.23 -4.92 -6.22
CA ASP A 321 5.69 -6.27 -6.19
C ASP A 321 4.68 -6.41 -5.06
N SER A 322 3.55 -7.03 -5.36
CA SER A 322 2.51 -7.38 -4.39
C SER A 322 1.85 -8.66 -4.87
N ASP A 323 2.46 -9.79 -4.56
CA ASP A 323 2.11 -11.08 -5.16
C ASP A 323 1.54 -12.06 -4.16
N VAL A 324 0.68 -12.95 -4.65
CA VAL A 324 0.08 -14.03 -3.87
C VAL A 324 0.34 -15.36 -4.56
N PHE A 325 0.85 -16.30 -3.79
CA PHE A 325 1.22 -17.65 -4.20
C PHE A 325 0.30 -18.64 -3.51
N ASP A 326 -0.21 -19.62 -4.26
CA ASP A 326 -0.76 -20.81 -3.63
C ASP A 326 0.39 -21.60 -3.01
N LEU A 327 0.24 -21.96 -1.73
CA LEU A 327 1.23 -22.77 -1.04
C LEU A 327 1.23 -24.20 -1.57
N GLY A 328 0.13 -24.68 -2.18
CA GLY A 328 0.06 -25.92 -2.94
C GLY A 328 0.82 -27.07 -2.28
N SER A 329 1.91 -27.51 -2.92
CA SER A 329 2.75 -28.59 -2.41
C SER A 329 3.66 -28.23 -1.23
N GLY A 330 3.82 -26.96 -0.87
CA GLY A 330 4.69 -26.50 0.23
C GLY A 330 4.24 -26.95 1.63
N LEU A 331 2.99 -27.40 1.78
CA LEU A 331 2.44 -27.93 3.04
C LEU A 331 2.28 -29.47 3.00
N GLN A 332 3.24 -30.22 2.43
CA GLN A 332 3.15 -31.69 2.29
C GLN A 332 3.01 -32.44 3.62
N GLN A 333 3.68 -31.97 4.67
CA GLN A 333 3.67 -32.59 5.98
C GLN A 333 2.85 -31.75 6.94
N ALA A 334 2.17 -32.39 7.90
CA ALA A 334 1.52 -31.66 8.98
C ALA A 334 2.58 -30.93 9.82
N GLY A 335 2.25 -29.73 10.28
CA GLY A 335 3.18 -28.90 11.03
C GLY A 335 2.49 -27.73 11.70
N ASP A 336 3.24 -26.97 12.48
CA ASP A 336 2.79 -25.75 13.14
C ASP A 336 3.64 -24.53 12.74
N GLU A 337 4.56 -24.70 11.79
CA GLU A 337 5.51 -23.70 11.37
C GLU A 337 5.75 -23.72 9.85
N ALA A 338 5.92 -22.53 9.29
CA ALA A 338 6.44 -22.32 7.95
C ALA A 338 7.51 -21.21 7.98
N THR A 339 8.67 -21.47 7.37
CA THR A 339 9.72 -20.47 7.19
C THR A 339 9.79 -20.07 5.73
N PHE A 340 9.58 -18.79 5.46
CA PHE A 340 9.70 -18.22 4.12
C PHE A 340 11.07 -17.63 3.94
N ARG A 341 11.69 -17.83 2.78
CA ARG A 341 12.98 -17.24 2.46
C ARG A 341 12.92 -16.56 1.11
N ILE A 342 13.09 -15.24 1.12
CA ILE A 342 13.25 -14.44 -0.08
C ILE A 342 14.74 -14.23 -0.33
N ARG A 343 15.19 -14.45 -1.56
CA ARG A 343 16.57 -14.20 -2.00
C ARG A 343 16.54 -13.29 -3.21
N SER A 344 17.51 -12.38 -3.29
CA SER A 344 17.86 -11.67 -4.51
C SER A 344 19.35 -11.85 -4.76
N GLN A 345 19.73 -12.10 -6.02
CA GLN A 345 21.14 -12.17 -6.43
C GLN A 345 21.60 -10.90 -7.14
N GLN A 346 20.74 -10.33 -7.99
CA GLN A 346 21.06 -9.21 -8.86
C GLN A 346 20.30 -7.94 -8.47
N ASP A 347 19.01 -8.02 -8.14
CA ASP A 347 18.23 -6.86 -7.73
C ASP A 347 18.64 -6.35 -6.35
N ALA A 348 18.83 -5.04 -6.25
CA ALA A 348 18.96 -4.36 -4.98
C ALA A 348 17.55 -4.06 -4.42
N ALA A 349 16.86 -5.10 -3.97
CA ALA A 349 15.45 -5.06 -3.59
C ALA A 349 15.23 -4.94 -2.06
N TRP A 350 13.99 -4.68 -1.64
CA TRP A 350 13.57 -4.67 -0.23
C TRP A 350 12.35 -5.55 0.00
N ALA A 351 12.36 -6.29 1.12
CA ALA A 351 11.19 -7.00 1.60
C ALA A 351 10.47 -6.18 2.68
N GLY A 352 9.16 -5.99 2.50
CA GLY A 352 8.33 -5.16 3.36
C GLY A 352 7.26 -5.91 4.15
N VAL A 353 6.56 -6.85 3.51
CA VAL A 353 5.43 -7.55 4.14
C VAL A 353 5.37 -9.00 3.66
N LEU A 354 5.11 -9.93 4.59
CA LEU A 354 4.72 -11.30 4.31
C LEU A 354 3.40 -11.58 5.03
N PHE A 355 2.43 -12.16 4.34
CA PHE A 355 1.17 -12.59 4.95
C PHE A 355 0.78 -13.98 4.49
N VAL A 356 0.06 -14.71 5.33
CA VAL A 356 -0.43 -16.07 5.03
C VAL A 356 -1.87 -16.26 5.45
N ALA A 357 -2.56 -17.13 4.72
CA ALA A 357 -3.82 -17.75 5.12
C ALA A 357 -3.69 -19.25 4.88
N VAL A 358 -3.76 -20.06 5.95
CA VAL A 358 -3.57 -21.51 5.89
C VAL A 358 -4.74 -22.20 6.56
N ASP A 359 -5.33 -23.21 5.92
CA ASP A 359 -6.40 -24.00 6.52
C ASP A 359 -5.94 -24.63 7.84
N ALA A 360 -6.70 -24.39 8.90
CA ALA A 360 -6.41 -24.92 10.22
C ALA A 360 -6.67 -26.42 10.26
N ARG A 361 -5.84 -27.13 11.02
CA ARG A 361 -6.09 -28.55 11.31
C ARG A 361 -7.41 -28.66 12.09
N ARG A 362 -8.32 -29.51 11.58
CA ARG A 362 -9.56 -29.86 12.27
C ARG A 362 -9.31 -30.65 13.54
#